data_AF-A0A8J7YP37-F1
#
_entry.id   AF-A0A8J7YP37-F1
#
_cell.length_a   1.000
_cell.length_b   1.000
_cell.length_c   1.000
_cell.angle_alpha   90.00
_cell.angle_beta   90.00
_cell.angle_gamma   90.00
#
_symmetry.space_group_name_H-M   'P 1'
#
loop_
_entity.id
_entity.type
_entity.pdbx_description
1 polymer ?
#
loop_
_entity_poly.entity_id
_entity_poly.type
_entity_poly.pdbx_seq_one_letter_code
_entity_poly.pdbx_strand_id
1 'polypeptide(L)'
;MPEKSEVDANMTVVKCPSCEAPQNDEIDTDWRECQHCHCVFIYDGVGSVIPYYKEAGLSEEDAMSAIHVWASGVKGGREFSRNIEFAKMSLKYYPTFIFEKDRNGNPLVRVAAGFPSAQPGIRMIDLEGCVLKAVTNETGRENFLFPTTMPSAYSAIISVEPSSRKLIFYPFWITQYLYRGRLNTVTVDATNGKVSGDLSVEVERKSQLPLMAAGFVIISASGFLAYIGALYGVIAVAASAVLFIAYSLKRRE
;
A
#
# COMPACT_ATOMS: atom_id res chain seq x y z
N MET A 1 21.04 -54.25 15.84
CA MET A 1 20.16 -53.24 16.46
C MET A 1 20.98 -51.96 16.53
N PRO A 2 20.82 -51.00 15.61
CA PRO A 2 21.57 -49.76 15.67
C PRO A 2 20.91 -48.76 16.64
N GLU A 3 21.75 -48.10 17.42
CA GLU A 3 21.47 -46.99 18.32
C GLU A 3 20.64 -45.90 17.62
N LYS A 4 19.59 -45.44 18.32
CA LYS A 4 18.92 -44.16 18.02
C LYS A 4 19.92 -43.06 18.33
N SER A 5 20.54 -42.49 17.30
CA SER A 5 21.26 -41.22 17.40
C SER A 5 20.29 -40.13 17.84
N GLU A 6 20.58 -39.52 18.99
CA GLU A 6 20.04 -38.25 19.46
C GLU A 6 20.08 -37.23 18.32
N VAL A 7 18.92 -36.92 17.77
CA VAL A 7 18.70 -35.68 17.04
C VAL A 7 18.52 -34.65 18.14
N ASP A 8 19.59 -33.94 18.48
CA ASP A 8 19.56 -32.70 19.25
C ASP A 8 18.66 -31.69 18.51
N ALA A 9 17.35 -31.82 18.72
CA ALA A 9 16.41 -30.76 18.46
C ALA A 9 16.77 -29.64 19.44
N ASN A 10 17.53 -28.68 18.94
CA ASN A 10 17.90 -27.46 19.63
C ASN A 10 16.59 -26.73 20.00
N MET A 11 16.00 -27.08 21.14
CA MET A 11 14.79 -26.46 21.68
C MET A 11 15.16 -25.03 22.05
N THR A 12 14.94 -24.11 21.13
CA THR A 12 15.12 -22.69 21.37
C THR A 12 14.09 -22.28 22.43
N VAL A 13 14.54 -22.15 23.67
CA VAL A 13 13.70 -21.70 24.78
C VAL A 13 13.31 -20.25 24.52
N VAL A 14 12.03 -20.05 24.17
CA VAL A 14 11.45 -18.72 23.97
C VAL A 14 11.30 -18.05 25.34
N LYS A 15 11.71 -16.79 25.46
CA LYS A 15 11.61 -16.02 26.72
C LYS A 15 10.56 -14.90 26.59
N CYS A 16 9.81 -14.56 27.66
CA CYS A 16 8.95 -13.35 27.62
C CYS A 16 9.85 -12.11 27.53
N PRO A 17 9.54 -11.15 26.64
CA PRO A 17 10.32 -9.93 26.47
C PRO A 17 10.18 -8.94 27.63
N SER A 18 9.22 -9.16 28.55
CA SER A 18 8.98 -8.28 29.71
C SER A 18 9.65 -8.78 30.99
N CYS A 19 9.53 -10.07 31.32
CA CYS A 19 10.04 -10.65 32.57
C CYS A 19 11.13 -11.70 32.39
N GLU A 20 11.54 -11.98 31.15
CA GLU A 20 12.56 -12.98 30.77
C GLU A 20 12.26 -14.43 31.14
N ALA A 21 11.09 -14.72 31.72
CA ALA A 21 10.72 -16.07 32.11
C ALA A 21 10.65 -17.01 30.88
N PRO A 22 11.19 -18.23 30.98
CA PRO A 22 11.14 -19.21 29.90
C PRO A 22 9.70 -19.64 29.63
N GLN A 23 9.37 -19.83 28.36
CA GLN A 23 8.05 -20.27 27.90
C GLN A 23 8.19 -21.65 27.27
N ASN A 24 7.37 -22.60 27.74
CA ASN A 24 7.41 -24.01 27.31
C ASN A 24 6.45 -24.31 26.16
N ASP A 25 5.86 -23.28 25.55
CA ASP A 25 4.79 -23.46 24.58
C ASP A 25 5.33 -23.91 23.21
N GLU A 26 4.60 -24.86 22.59
CA GLU A 26 4.81 -25.27 21.20
C GLU A 26 4.89 -24.05 20.28
N ILE A 27 5.75 -24.13 19.27
CA ILE A 27 6.13 -22.94 18.48
C ILE A 27 4.96 -22.40 17.62
N ASP A 28 3.87 -23.16 17.54
CA ASP A 28 2.82 -23.05 16.51
C ASP A 28 1.72 -22.01 16.80
N THR A 29 1.79 -21.27 17.91
CA THR A 29 0.85 -20.17 18.19
C THR A 29 1.44 -18.80 17.88
N ASP A 30 0.74 -18.08 17.00
CA ASP A 30 1.03 -16.73 16.55
C ASP A 30 1.11 -15.71 17.71
N TRP A 31 0.13 -15.77 18.63
CA TRP A 31 0.06 -14.91 19.81
C TRP A 31 0.31 -15.70 21.07
N ARG A 32 1.20 -15.21 21.93
CA ARG A 32 1.53 -15.85 23.19
C ARG A 32 1.27 -14.94 24.37
N GLU A 33 0.96 -15.55 25.50
CA GLU A 33 0.81 -14.87 26.78
C GLU A 33 1.76 -15.50 27.79
N CYS A 34 2.56 -14.67 28.46
CA CYS A 34 3.44 -15.17 29.51
C CYS A 34 2.64 -15.56 30.75
N GLN A 35 2.77 -16.81 31.19
CA GLN A 35 2.11 -17.33 32.39
C GLN A 35 2.56 -16.64 33.71
N HIS A 36 3.67 -15.89 33.68
CA HIS A 36 4.20 -15.23 34.87
C HIS A 36 3.76 -13.77 35.02
N CYS A 37 3.78 -12.99 33.94
CA CYS A 37 3.46 -11.56 33.98
C CYS A 37 2.31 -11.16 33.06
N HIS A 38 1.66 -12.14 32.41
CA HIS A 38 0.54 -11.94 31.48
C HIS A 38 0.87 -11.00 30.30
N CYS A 39 2.16 -10.85 29.97
CA CYS A 39 2.64 -10.12 28.79
C CYS A 39 2.14 -10.82 27.53
N VAL A 40 1.45 -10.12 26.62
CA VAL A 40 1.18 -10.65 25.28
C VAL A 40 2.37 -10.34 24.38
N PHE A 41 2.88 -11.35 23.67
CA PHE A 41 4.03 -11.21 22.79
C PHE A 41 3.94 -12.14 21.58
N ILE A 42 4.76 -11.87 20.57
CA ILE A 42 4.88 -12.68 19.35
C ILE A 42 6.33 -13.14 19.22
N TYR A 43 6.55 -14.35 18.73
CA TYR A 43 7.86 -14.83 18.32
C TYR A 43 8.02 -14.65 16.80
N ASP A 44 8.98 -13.84 16.37
CA ASP A 44 9.17 -13.49 14.96
C ASP A 44 10.33 -14.23 14.27
N GLY A 45 10.73 -15.38 14.83
CA GLY A 45 11.85 -16.20 14.34
C GLY A 45 13.24 -15.70 14.77
N VAL A 46 13.38 -14.43 15.16
CA VAL A 46 14.64 -13.88 15.68
C VAL A 46 14.55 -13.69 17.19
N GLY A 47 13.37 -13.37 17.72
CA GLY A 47 13.14 -13.27 19.16
C GLY A 47 11.68 -12.98 19.51
N SER A 48 11.43 -12.84 20.80
CA SER A 48 10.12 -12.42 21.30
C SER A 48 10.01 -10.90 21.28
N VAL A 49 8.89 -10.37 20.79
CA VAL A 49 8.60 -8.93 20.75
C VAL A 49 7.22 -8.64 21.33
N ILE A 50 7.08 -7.53 22.06
CA ILE A 50 5.77 -7.03 22.50
C ILE A 50 5.16 -6.28 21.32
N PRO A 51 4.02 -6.73 20.78
CA PRO A 51 3.32 -6.02 19.72
C PRO A 51 2.59 -4.80 20.28
N TYR A 52 2.67 -3.71 19.54
CA TYR A 52 1.92 -2.48 19.79
C TYR A 52 0.94 -2.24 18.65
N TYR A 53 -0.07 -1.41 18.89
CA TYR A 53 -0.98 -0.97 17.85
C TYR A 53 -1.31 0.52 18.01
N LYS A 54 -1.69 1.13 16.88
CA LYS A 54 -2.22 2.49 16.85
C LYS A 54 -3.74 2.41 16.71
N GLU A 55 -4.49 3.14 17.52
CA GLU A 55 -5.94 3.14 17.41
C GLU A 55 -6.42 3.76 16.09
N ALA A 56 -7.51 3.24 15.55
CA ALA A 56 -8.20 3.87 14.43
C ALA A 56 -8.82 5.19 14.92
N GLY A 57 -8.39 6.31 14.33
CA GLY A 57 -8.94 7.62 14.63
C GLY A 57 -10.21 7.96 13.84
N LEU A 58 -10.49 7.19 12.79
CA LEU A 58 -11.62 7.39 11.89
C LEU A 58 -12.64 6.26 11.99
N SER A 59 -13.91 6.63 11.97
CA SER A 59 -15.02 5.68 11.81
C SER A 59 -15.11 5.16 10.36
N GLU A 60 -15.92 4.12 10.15
CA GLU A 60 -16.25 3.61 8.81
C GLU A 60 -16.89 4.72 7.94
N GLU A 61 -17.77 5.53 8.52
CA GLU A 61 -18.44 6.64 7.83
C GLU A 61 -17.46 7.74 7.40
N ASP A 62 -16.53 8.11 8.28
CA ASP A 62 -15.48 9.09 7.97
C ASP A 62 -14.55 8.60 6.87
N ALA A 63 -14.17 7.32 6.93
CA ALA A 63 -13.33 6.69 5.91
C ALA A 63 -14.04 6.61 4.55
N MET A 64 -15.34 6.29 4.52
CA MET A 64 -16.16 6.35 3.30
C MET A 64 -16.25 7.77 2.74
N SER A 65 -16.45 8.78 3.59
CA SER A 65 -16.46 10.19 3.20
C SER A 65 -15.13 10.60 2.55
N ALA A 66 -14.00 10.20 3.15
CA ALA A 66 -12.67 10.44 2.60
C ALA A 66 -12.51 9.83 1.20
N ILE A 67 -13.03 8.61 0.98
CA ILE A 67 -13.03 7.97 -0.34
C ILE A 67 -13.85 8.79 -1.36
N HIS A 68 -15.02 9.31 -1.00
CA HIS A 68 -15.82 10.12 -1.91
C HIS A 68 -15.12 11.44 -2.30
N VAL A 69 -14.46 12.08 -1.35
CA VAL A 69 -13.64 13.28 -1.60
C VAL A 69 -12.48 12.95 -2.55
N TRP A 70 -11.75 11.86 -2.27
CA TRP A 70 -10.68 11.38 -3.13
C TRP A 70 -11.18 11.06 -4.54
N ALA A 71 -12.27 10.30 -4.65
CA ALA A 71 -12.90 9.89 -5.93
C ALA A 71 -13.29 11.09 -6.79
N SER A 72 -13.74 12.18 -6.17
CA SER A 72 -14.10 13.42 -6.87
C SER A 72 -12.87 14.16 -7.44
N GLY A 73 -11.71 13.98 -6.82
CA GLY A 73 -10.43 14.58 -7.24
C GLY A 73 -9.71 13.84 -8.36
N VAL A 74 -10.05 12.57 -8.62
CA VAL A 74 -9.44 11.77 -9.70
C VAL A 74 -9.83 12.32 -11.07
N LYS A 75 -8.96 12.16 -12.09
CA LYS A 75 -9.24 12.58 -13.46
C LYS A 75 -10.45 11.82 -14.03
N GLY A 76 -11.53 12.54 -14.35
CA GLY A 76 -12.82 11.91 -14.71
C GLY A 76 -13.73 11.64 -13.49
N GLY A 77 -13.38 12.21 -12.33
CA GLY A 77 -13.98 11.97 -11.02
C GLY A 77 -15.51 12.13 -10.95
N ARG A 78 -16.11 12.99 -11.79
CA ARG A 78 -17.58 13.10 -11.85
C ARG A 78 -18.28 11.87 -12.39
N GLU A 79 -17.69 11.18 -13.37
CA GLU A 79 -18.24 9.92 -13.90
C GLU A 79 -17.91 8.76 -12.95
N PHE A 80 -16.69 8.76 -12.44
CA PHE A 80 -16.22 7.79 -11.46
C PHE A 80 -17.08 7.77 -10.20
N SER A 81 -17.27 8.92 -9.57
CA SER A 81 -18.06 9.05 -8.35
C SER A 81 -19.54 8.71 -8.53
N ARG A 82 -20.09 8.72 -9.75
CA ARG A 82 -21.50 8.40 -10.02
C ARG A 82 -21.75 6.92 -10.25
N ASN A 83 -20.75 6.19 -10.75
CA ASN A 83 -20.86 4.81 -11.20
C ASN A 83 -20.04 3.85 -10.35
N ILE A 84 -19.61 4.27 -9.17
CA ILE A 84 -18.84 3.46 -8.24
C ILE A 84 -19.77 2.80 -7.24
N GLU A 85 -19.64 1.49 -7.13
CA GLU A 85 -20.31 0.70 -6.09
C GLU A 85 -19.23 0.18 -5.14
N PHE A 86 -19.38 0.50 -3.86
CA PHE A 86 -18.45 0.07 -2.81
C PHE A 86 -18.99 -1.16 -2.09
N ALA A 87 -18.10 -2.09 -1.78
CA ALA A 87 -18.36 -3.13 -0.81
C ALA A 87 -18.33 -2.58 0.62
N LYS A 88 -18.74 -3.40 1.58
CA LYS A 88 -18.60 -3.07 3.01
C LYS A 88 -17.13 -2.86 3.36
N MET A 89 -16.83 -1.85 4.19
CA MET A 89 -15.46 -1.63 4.65
C MET A 89 -15.07 -2.66 5.70
N SER A 90 -13.78 -2.99 5.74
CA SER A 90 -13.19 -3.80 6.79
C SER A 90 -12.00 -3.08 7.40
N LEU A 91 -12.01 -2.91 8.72
CA LEU A 91 -10.86 -2.44 9.46
C LEU A 91 -9.87 -3.59 9.60
N LYS A 92 -8.63 -3.36 9.18
CA LYS A 92 -7.53 -4.33 9.31
C LYS A 92 -6.28 -3.66 9.83
N TYR A 93 -5.58 -4.37 10.70
CA TYR A 93 -4.35 -3.94 11.34
C TYR A 93 -3.18 -4.65 10.68
N TYR A 94 -2.34 -3.88 9.99
CA TYR A 94 -1.20 -4.40 9.25
C TYR A 94 0.06 -4.40 10.12
N PRO A 95 0.76 -5.54 10.23
CA PRO A 95 1.98 -5.63 10.99
C PRO A 95 3.08 -4.83 10.28
N THR A 96 3.80 -4.03 11.03
CA THR A 96 4.86 -3.15 10.55
C THR A 96 6.02 -3.22 11.54
N PHE A 97 7.19 -3.62 11.05
CA PHE A 97 8.42 -3.63 11.82
C PHE A 97 9.09 -2.27 11.76
N ILE A 98 9.52 -1.79 12.92
CA ILE A 98 10.34 -0.60 13.07
C ILE A 98 11.69 -1.04 13.59
N PHE A 99 12.72 -0.66 12.86
CA PHE A 99 14.11 -0.88 13.22
C PHE A 99 14.72 0.48 13.54
N GLU A 100 15.22 0.63 14.76
CA GLU A 100 15.97 1.81 15.16
C GLU A 100 17.44 1.44 15.27
N LYS A 101 18.29 2.33 14.79
CA LYS A 101 19.74 2.20 14.89
C LYS A 101 20.36 3.54 15.26
N ASP A 102 21.18 3.57 16.30
CA ASP A 102 22.01 4.75 16.56
C ASP A 102 23.20 4.79 15.58
N ARG A 103 23.37 5.91 14.88
CA ARG A 103 24.57 6.21 14.08
C ARG A 103 25.15 7.53 14.55
N ASN A 104 26.15 7.45 15.43
CA ASN A 104 26.90 8.60 15.96
C ASN A 104 25.98 9.66 16.62
N GLY A 105 24.98 9.23 17.40
CA GLY A 105 24.04 10.11 18.10
C GLY A 105 22.81 10.50 17.27
N ASN A 106 22.68 10.02 16.04
CA ASN A 106 21.50 10.20 15.20
C ASN A 106 20.74 8.87 15.07
N PRO A 107 19.52 8.76 15.61
CA PRO A 107 18.70 7.56 15.46
C PRO A 107 18.22 7.46 14.01
N LEU A 108 18.65 6.42 13.30
CA LEU A 108 18.15 6.03 12.01
C LEU A 108 16.97 5.08 12.22
N VAL A 109 15.77 5.52 11.85
CA VAL A 109 14.55 4.70 11.89
C VAL A 109 14.26 4.15 10.49
N ARG A 110 13.99 2.85 10.41
CA ARG A 110 13.58 2.14 9.20
C ARG A 110 12.28 1.40 9.45
N VAL A 111 11.34 1.54 8.53
CA VAL A 111 10.01 0.92 8.61
C VAL A 111 9.91 -0.12 7.50
N ALA A 112 9.46 -1.33 7.84
CA ALA A 112 9.24 -2.42 6.90
C ALA A 112 7.90 -3.10 7.18
N ALA A 113 7.11 -3.37 6.14
CA ALA A 113 5.83 -4.05 6.29
C ALA A 113 6.05 -5.53 6.68
N GLY A 114 5.36 -6.05 7.69
CA GLY A 114 5.42 -7.47 8.06
C GLY A 114 4.56 -8.38 7.16
N PHE A 115 3.86 -7.81 6.19
CA PHE A 115 2.93 -8.53 5.32
C PHE A 115 3.20 -8.18 3.86
N PRO A 116 3.28 -9.17 2.94
CA PRO A 116 3.46 -8.93 1.51
C PRO A 116 2.14 -8.44 0.90
N SER A 117 1.75 -7.20 1.22
CA SER A 117 0.56 -6.58 0.68
C SER A 117 0.91 -5.78 -0.57
N ALA A 118 0.24 -6.09 -1.69
CA ALA A 118 0.22 -5.24 -2.88
C ALA A 118 -0.78 -4.07 -2.75
N GLN A 119 -1.39 -3.88 -1.57
CA GLN A 119 -2.39 -2.86 -1.41
C GLN A 119 -1.75 -1.46 -1.48
N PRO A 120 -2.38 -0.52 -2.20
CA PRO A 120 -1.92 0.85 -2.30
C PRO A 120 -1.71 1.49 -0.90
N GLY A 121 -0.80 2.47 -0.78
CA GLY A 121 -0.72 3.33 0.40
C GLY A 121 -0.02 2.78 1.65
N ILE A 122 0.03 1.47 1.85
CA ILE A 122 0.60 0.83 3.07
C ILE A 122 2.10 1.12 3.27
N ARG A 123 2.80 1.63 2.25
CA ARG A 123 4.24 1.94 2.31
C ARG A 123 4.58 3.27 2.98
N MET A 124 3.61 4.16 3.17
CA MET A 124 3.83 5.51 3.75
C MET A 124 3.13 5.63 5.09
N ILE A 125 3.67 4.96 6.11
CA ILE A 125 3.14 5.02 7.47
C ILE A 125 3.85 6.14 8.21
N ASP A 126 3.09 7.16 8.63
CA ASP A 126 3.57 8.18 9.55
C ASP A 126 3.37 7.70 10.99
N LEU A 127 4.48 7.63 11.72
CA LEU A 127 4.57 7.17 13.10
C LEU A 127 5.06 8.28 14.04
N GLU A 128 5.37 9.47 13.53
CA GLU A 128 5.85 10.57 14.36
C GLU A 128 4.73 11.03 15.31
N GLY A 129 5.08 11.24 16.59
CA GLY A 129 4.16 11.74 17.62
C GLY A 129 2.98 10.84 17.97
N CYS A 130 2.97 9.58 17.53
CA CYS A 130 1.83 8.67 17.72
C CYS A 130 1.84 8.02 19.11
N VAL A 131 0.67 8.01 19.78
CA VAL A 131 0.46 7.23 21.01
C VAL A 131 0.20 5.77 20.62
N LEU A 132 1.08 4.88 21.07
CA LEU A 132 0.99 3.45 20.81
C LEU A 132 0.46 2.73 22.04
N LYS A 133 -0.45 1.77 21.85
CA LYS A 133 -0.95 0.90 22.91
C LYS A 133 -0.37 -0.49 22.76
N ALA A 134 0.05 -1.11 23.86
CA ALA A 134 0.46 -2.51 23.83
C ALA A 134 -0.78 -3.38 23.56
N VAL A 135 -0.62 -4.41 22.74
CA VAL A 135 -1.69 -5.40 22.57
C VAL A 135 -1.82 -6.22 23.85
N THR A 136 -3.05 -6.41 24.31
CA THR A 136 -3.41 -7.22 25.48
C THR A 136 -4.40 -8.30 25.07
N ASN A 137 -4.76 -9.20 25.99
CA ASN A 137 -5.78 -10.21 25.72
C ASN A 137 -7.19 -9.64 25.48
N GLU A 138 -7.47 -8.45 26.01
CA GLU A 138 -8.73 -7.74 25.83
C GLU A 138 -8.79 -7.01 24.48
N THR A 139 -7.64 -6.88 23.80
CA THR A 139 -7.60 -6.29 22.47
C THR A 139 -8.26 -7.26 21.50
N GLY A 140 -9.36 -6.85 20.85
CA GLY A 140 -10.01 -7.63 19.79
C GLY A 140 -9.03 -7.87 18.63
N ARG A 141 -8.45 -9.08 18.57
CA ARG A 141 -7.37 -9.46 17.65
C ARG A 141 -7.86 -9.96 16.30
N GLU A 142 -9.16 -10.10 16.08
CA GLU A 142 -9.76 -10.62 14.84
C GLU A 142 -9.45 -9.79 13.59
N ASN A 143 -9.06 -8.54 13.77
CA ASN A 143 -8.69 -7.63 12.71
C ASN A 143 -7.18 -7.48 12.51
N PHE A 144 -6.37 -8.16 13.32
CA PHE A 144 -4.91 -8.12 13.27
C PHE A 144 -4.38 -9.17 12.31
N LEU A 145 -3.59 -8.74 11.34
CA LEU A 145 -2.96 -9.64 10.38
C LEU A 145 -1.62 -10.11 10.92
N PHE A 146 -1.43 -11.42 11.02
CA PHE A 146 -0.14 -11.94 11.49
C PHE A 146 0.98 -11.66 10.48
N PRO A 147 2.20 -11.25 10.91
CA PRO A 147 3.32 -11.03 10.01
C PRO A 147 3.70 -12.33 9.30
N THR A 148 3.52 -12.35 7.98
CA THR A 148 3.96 -13.46 7.12
C THR A 148 5.44 -13.32 6.73
N THR A 149 5.93 -12.09 6.68
CA THR A 149 7.33 -11.80 6.37
C THR A 149 8.10 -11.54 7.65
N MET A 150 9.03 -12.43 7.98
CA MET A 150 9.84 -12.33 9.19
C MET A 150 10.93 -11.25 9.06
N PRO A 151 11.37 -10.63 10.18
CA PRO A 151 12.41 -9.60 10.17
C PRO A 151 13.73 -10.01 9.53
N SER A 152 14.08 -11.30 9.59
CA SER A 152 15.30 -11.85 8.98
C SER A 152 15.36 -11.64 7.47
N ALA A 153 14.20 -11.55 6.79
CA ALA A 153 14.10 -11.22 5.37
C ALA A 153 14.56 -9.79 5.04
N TYR A 154 14.60 -8.90 6.03
CA TYR A 154 15.01 -7.50 5.86
C TYR A 154 16.51 -7.26 6.10
N SER A 155 17.31 -8.31 6.31
CA SER A 155 18.77 -8.22 6.48
C SER A 155 19.45 -7.35 5.42
N ALA A 156 19.03 -7.42 4.16
CA ALA A 156 19.54 -6.58 3.08
C ALA A 156 19.20 -5.08 3.26
N ILE A 157 18.03 -4.75 3.79
CA ILE A 157 17.57 -3.36 4.00
C ILE A 157 18.24 -2.76 5.23
N ILE A 158 18.40 -3.56 6.28
CA ILE A 158 18.90 -3.09 7.57
C ILE A 158 20.44 -3.01 7.53
N SER A 159 21.13 -3.83 6.71
CA SER A 159 22.57 -3.83 6.41
C SER A 159 23.53 -3.89 7.62
N VAL A 160 23.01 -3.78 8.85
CA VAL A 160 23.68 -3.80 10.15
C VAL A 160 22.64 -4.25 11.18
N GLU A 161 23.07 -4.84 12.29
CA GLU A 161 22.18 -5.25 13.38
C GLU A 161 21.51 -4.02 14.04
N PRO A 162 20.16 -3.98 14.15
CA PRO A 162 19.45 -2.85 14.73
C PRO A 162 19.62 -2.82 16.26
N SER A 163 19.71 -1.63 16.85
CA SER A 163 19.80 -1.48 18.31
C SER A 163 18.47 -1.72 19.01
N SER A 164 17.36 -1.44 18.32
CA SER A 164 16.01 -1.74 18.82
C SER A 164 15.10 -2.19 17.68
N ARG A 165 14.11 -3.00 18.03
CA ARG A 165 13.09 -3.53 17.14
C ARG A 165 11.74 -3.39 17.81
N LYS A 166 10.73 -2.93 17.06
CA LYS A 166 9.33 -2.88 17.51
C LYS A 166 8.42 -3.44 16.42
N LEU A 167 7.38 -4.15 16.83
CA LEU A 167 6.30 -4.59 15.95
C LEU A 167 5.07 -3.71 16.24
N ILE A 168 4.60 -3.00 15.23
CA ILE A 168 3.44 -2.12 15.30
C ILE A 168 2.38 -2.57 14.31
N PHE A 169 1.16 -2.71 14.81
CA PHE A 169 -0.04 -2.94 14.03
C PHE A 169 -0.70 -1.62 13.67
N TYR A 170 -0.66 -1.27 12.39
CA TYR A 170 -1.20 0.00 11.88
C TYR A 170 -2.58 -0.19 11.26
N PRO A 171 -3.58 0.62 11.63
CA PRO A 171 -4.95 0.42 11.18
C PRO A 171 -5.20 1.02 9.79
N PHE A 172 -5.82 0.23 8.92
CA PHE A 172 -6.30 0.65 7.62
C PHE A 172 -7.75 0.21 7.43
N TRP A 173 -8.56 1.11 6.87
CA TRP A 173 -9.85 0.75 6.32
C TRP A 173 -9.67 0.29 4.87
N ILE A 174 -10.22 -0.87 4.55
CA ILE A 174 -10.10 -1.46 3.21
C ILE A 174 -11.51 -1.69 2.67
N THR A 175 -11.73 -1.29 1.43
CA THR A 175 -12.93 -1.67 0.69
C THR A 175 -12.59 -1.98 -0.76
N GLN A 176 -13.44 -2.78 -1.38
CA GLN A 176 -13.41 -3.05 -2.81
C GLN A 176 -14.45 -2.20 -3.50
N TYR A 177 -14.18 -1.81 -4.73
CA TYR A 177 -15.11 -1.06 -5.54
C TYR A 177 -15.19 -1.59 -6.96
N LEU A 178 -16.39 -1.59 -7.53
CA LEU A 178 -16.62 -1.94 -8.92
C LEU A 178 -16.69 -0.66 -9.75
N TYR A 179 -15.84 -0.57 -10.78
CA TYR A 179 -15.90 0.52 -11.75
C TYR A 179 -15.62 -0.02 -13.16
N ARG A 180 -16.53 0.24 -14.10
CA ARG A 180 -16.44 -0.23 -15.49
C ARG A 180 -16.19 -1.74 -15.61
N GLY A 181 -16.85 -2.52 -14.76
CA GLY A 181 -16.72 -3.99 -14.74
C GLY A 181 -15.39 -4.49 -14.17
N ARG A 182 -14.55 -3.64 -13.58
CA ARG A 182 -13.31 -4.04 -12.89
C ARG A 182 -13.45 -3.84 -11.39
N LEU A 183 -13.14 -4.91 -10.64
CA LEU A 183 -13.06 -4.88 -9.20
C LEU A 183 -11.68 -4.35 -8.79
N ASN A 184 -11.66 -3.25 -8.06
CA ASN A 184 -10.46 -2.61 -7.59
C ASN A 184 -10.49 -2.49 -6.07
N THR A 185 -9.33 -2.25 -5.46
CA THR A 185 -9.23 -2.06 -4.00
C THR A 185 -8.81 -0.63 -3.71
N VAL A 186 -9.45 -0.05 -2.69
CA VAL A 186 -9.05 1.22 -2.09
C VAL A 186 -8.79 1.01 -0.61
N THR A 187 -7.77 1.69 -0.14
CA THR A 187 -7.33 1.68 1.25
C THR A 187 -7.35 3.10 1.78
N VAL A 188 -7.74 3.24 3.03
CA VAL A 188 -7.73 4.51 3.76
C VAL A 188 -6.92 4.30 5.02
N ASP A 189 -5.93 5.16 5.23
CA ASP A 189 -5.24 5.24 6.51
C ASP A 189 -6.25 5.65 7.58
N ALA A 190 -6.51 4.76 8.54
CA ALA A 190 -7.56 4.95 9.54
C ALA A 190 -7.19 6.01 10.59
N THR A 191 -6.01 6.63 10.48
CA THR A 191 -5.50 7.61 11.45
C THR A 191 -5.55 9.03 10.90
N ASN A 192 -5.33 9.22 9.59
CA ASN A 192 -5.29 10.54 8.95
C ASN A 192 -6.26 10.70 7.77
N GLY A 193 -6.93 9.62 7.34
CA GLY A 193 -7.90 9.66 6.24
C GLY A 193 -7.28 9.72 4.85
N LYS A 194 -5.96 9.54 4.74
CA LYS A 194 -5.27 9.54 3.45
C LYS A 194 -5.71 8.31 2.67
N VAL A 195 -6.34 8.56 1.53
CA VAL A 195 -6.83 7.53 0.63
C VAL A 195 -5.74 7.14 -0.37
N SER A 196 -5.54 5.83 -0.53
CA SER A 196 -4.71 5.24 -1.57
C SER A 196 -5.51 4.16 -2.28
N GLY A 197 -5.76 4.35 -3.56
CA GLY A 197 -6.47 3.40 -4.40
C GLY A 197 -5.63 2.99 -5.59
N ASP A 198 -5.93 1.84 -6.17
CA ASP A 198 -5.40 1.49 -7.48
C ASP A 198 -6.02 2.46 -8.51
N LEU A 199 -5.19 3.39 -8.98
CA LEU A 199 -5.52 4.38 -10.00
C LEU A 199 -5.37 3.78 -11.41
N SER A 200 -5.45 2.47 -11.59
CA SER A 200 -5.55 1.82 -12.91
C SER A 200 -6.72 2.36 -13.77
N VAL A 201 -7.59 3.18 -13.19
CA VAL A 201 -8.60 4.02 -13.84
C VAL A 201 -8.02 5.21 -14.64
N GLU A 202 -6.82 5.71 -14.32
CA GLU A 202 -6.28 6.97 -14.87
C GLU A 202 -5.78 6.93 -16.32
N VAL A 203 -5.65 5.74 -16.93
CA VAL A 203 -5.03 5.65 -18.28
C VAL A 203 -5.76 4.69 -19.22
N GLU A 204 -7.09 4.74 -19.27
CA GLU A 204 -7.68 4.68 -20.61
C GLU A 204 -7.56 6.08 -21.22
N ARG A 205 -6.37 6.38 -21.75
CA ARG A 205 -6.19 7.43 -22.76
C ARG A 205 -7.40 7.33 -23.67
N LYS A 206 -8.28 8.35 -23.70
CA LYS A 206 -9.23 8.55 -24.81
C LYS A 206 -8.51 8.09 -26.05
N SER A 207 -8.96 6.98 -26.64
CA SER A 207 -8.16 6.24 -27.62
C SER A 207 -7.65 7.27 -28.61
N GLN A 208 -6.34 7.35 -28.82
CA GLN A 208 -5.80 8.33 -29.77
C GLN A 208 -6.15 7.94 -31.22
N LEU A 209 -6.78 6.78 -31.40
CA LEU A 209 -7.25 6.20 -32.66
C LEU A 209 -8.08 7.16 -33.53
N PRO A 210 -9.13 7.85 -33.05
CA PRO A 210 -9.89 8.79 -33.87
C PRO A 210 -9.05 9.99 -34.30
N LEU A 211 -8.16 10.46 -33.42
CA LEU A 211 -7.28 11.60 -33.70
C LEU A 211 -6.20 11.21 -34.73
N MET A 212 -5.63 10.00 -34.61
CA MET A 212 -4.66 9.47 -35.57
C MET A 212 -5.31 9.14 -36.91
N ALA A 213 -6.52 8.58 -36.91
CA ALA A 213 -7.30 8.35 -38.13
C ALA A 213 -7.60 9.67 -38.85
N ALA A 214 -8.04 10.70 -38.12
CA ALA A 214 -8.26 12.03 -38.71
C ALA A 214 -6.97 12.64 -39.28
N GLY A 215 -5.86 12.53 -38.55
CA GLY A 215 -4.55 12.99 -39.03
C GLY A 215 -4.11 12.26 -40.31
N PHE A 216 -4.29 10.94 -40.36
CA PHE A 216 -3.96 10.13 -41.54
C PHE A 216 -4.79 10.53 -42.77
N VAL A 217 -6.09 10.77 -42.59
CA VAL A 217 -6.98 11.22 -43.69
C VAL A 217 -6.55 12.59 -44.22
N ILE A 218 -6.24 13.54 -43.33
CA ILE A 218 -5.78 14.88 -43.73
C ILE A 218 -4.47 14.79 -44.51
N ILE A 219 -3.48 14.05 -44.00
CA ILE A 219 -2.18 13.90 -44.66
C ILE A 219 -2.34 13.23 -46.04
N SER A 220 -3.15 12.18 -46.13
CA SER A 220 -3.40 11.46 -47.39
C SER A 220 -4.09 12.34 -48.43
N ALA A 221 -5.13 13.09 -48.03
CA ALA A 221 -5.81 14.04 -48.91
C ALA A 221 -4.86 15.16 -49.39
N SER A 222 -4.02 15.68 -48.49
CA SER A 222 -3.04 16.71 -48.82
C SER A 222 -2.01 16.19 -49.83
N GLY A 223 -1.50 14.97 -49.63
CA GLY A 223 -0.56 14.34 -50.56
C GLY A 223 -1.17 14.07 -51.93
N PHE A 224 -2.44 13.65 -51.99
CA PHE A 224 -3.16 13.45 -53.24
C PHE A 224 -3.40 14.76 -54.00
N LEU A 225 -3.76 15.84 -53.31
CA LEU A 225 -3.88 17.18 -53.91
C LEU A 225 -2.55 17.69 -54.44
N ALA A 226 -1.45 17.45 -53.70
CA ALA A 226 -0.10 17.80 -54.15
C ALA A 226 0.32 17.04 -55.42
N TYR A 227 -0.11 15.78 -55.56
CA TYR A 227 0.12 14.98 -56.76
C TYR A 227 -0.60 15.53 -57.99
N ILE A 228 -1.85 16.01 -57.84
CA ILE A 228 -2.64 16.59 -58.94
C ILE A 228 -2.12 18.00 -59.32
N GLY A 229 -1.56 18.74 -58.37
CA GLY A 229 -0.91 20.01 -58.65
C GLY A 229 -0.08 20.50 -57.47
N ALA A 230 1.23 20.67 -57.70
CA ALA A 230 2.18 21.05 -56.67
C ALA A 230 1.78 22.33 -55.90
N LEU A 231 1.18 23.30 -56.60
CA LEU A 231 0.73 24.56 -55.99
C LEU A 231 -0.43 24.35 -54.99
N TYR A 232 -1.39 23.48 -55.32
CA TYR A 232 -2.53 23.16 -54.46
C TYR A 232 -2.08 22.34 -53.23
N GLY A 233 -1.08 21.48 -53.39
CA GLY A 233 -0.46 20.75 -52.30
C GLY A 233 0.16 21.65 -51.23
N VAL A 234 0.95 22.66 -51.64
CA VAL A 234 1.59 23.58 -50.71
C VAL A 234 0.56 24.40 -49.92
N ILE A 235 -0.50 24.87 -50.59
CA ILE A 235 -1.57 25.65 -49.93
C ILE A 235 -2.33 24.78 -48.91
N ALA A 236 -2.62 23.52 -49.24
CA ALA A 236 -3.32 22.61 -48.34
C ALA A 236 -2.49 22.25 -47.08
N VAL A 237 -1.18 22.02 -47.26
CA VAL A 237 -0.25 21.74 -46.15
C VAL A 237 -0.10 22.97 -45.24
N ALA A 238 0.03 24.17 -45.81
CA ALA A 238 0.12 25.40 -45.03
C ALA A 238 -1.17 25.65 -44.23
N ALA A 239 -2.34 25.48 -44.84
CA ALA A 239 -3.63 25.68 -44.17
C ALA A 239 -3.86 24.70 -43.01
N SER A 240 -3.51 23.42 -43.21
CA SER A 240 -3.65 22.39 -42.17
C SER A 240 -2.69 22.62 -40.99
N ALA A 241 -1.46 23.09 -41.24
CA ALA A 241 -0.51 23.48 -40.19
C ALA A 241 -1.03 24.66 -39.35
N VAL A 242 -1.58 25.69 -39.98
CA VAL A 242 -2.15 26.87 -39.28
C VAL A 242 -3.34 26.47 -38.40
N LEU A 243 -4.26 25.64 -38.92
CA LEU A 243 -5.40 25.14 -38.14
C LEU A 243 -4.97 24.29 -36.96
N PHE A 244 -3.93 23.46 -37.12
CA PHE A 244 -3.38 22.66 -36.03
C PHE A 244 -2.77 23.53 -34.94
N ILE A 245 -2.00 24.56 -35.31
CA ILE A 245 -1.42 25.52 -34.37
C ILE A 245 -2.53 26.26 -33.61
N ALA A 246 -3.53 26.78 -34.31
CA ALA A 246 -4.66 27.49 -33.70
C ALA A 246 -5.45 26.60 -32.72
N TYR A 247 -5.70 25.34 -33.09
CA TYR A 247 -6.37 24.37 -32.21
C TYR A 247 -5.52 24.02 -30.97
N SER A 248 -4.20 23.91 -31.14
CA SER A 248 -3.28 23.62 -30.03
C SER A 248 -3.17 24.75 -29.01
N LEU A 249 -3.28 26.01 -29.45
CA LEU A 249 -3.30 27.19 -28.59
C LEU A 249 -4.60 27.28 -27.79
N LYS A 250 -5.76 27.09 -28.44
CA LYS A 250 -7.08 27.09 -27.78
C LYS A 250 -7.25 26.00 -26.71
N ARG A 251 -6.47 24.93 -26.77
CA ARG A 251 -6.52 23.82 -25.80
C ARG A 251 -5.65 24.05 -24.56
N ARG A 252 -4.76 25.05 -24.59
CA ARG A 252 -3.91 25.43 -23.44
C ARG A 252 -4.57 26.45 -22.51
N GLU A 253 -5.61 27.13 -22.98
CA GLU A 253 -6.55 27.93 -22.18
C GLU A 253 -7.61 27.05 -21.52
#